data_AF-A0A934AN87-F1
#
_entry.id   AF-A0A934AN87-F1
#
_cell.length_a   1.000
_cell.length_b   1.000
_cell.length_c   1.000
_cell.angle_alpha   90.00
_cell.angle_beta   90.00
_cell.angle_gamma   90.00
#
_symmetry.space_group_name_H-M   'P 1'
#
loop_
_entity.id
_entity.type
_entity.pdbx_description
1 polymer ?
#
loop_
_entity_poly.entity_id
_entity_poly.type
_entity_poly.pdbx_seq_one_letter_code
_entity_poly.pdbx_strand_id
1 'polypeptide(L)'
;MPKKLEPVSPRMLYHFARHFDEYEGENYDGSSCRGALKGWYHNGVCLESNWPYAADANTLPVPGWDSDAAERTLGVYYRIDPQAITDLQAAILEVGAIYASGYTHKGWDTVKTSAKPPASHMPACR
;
A
#
# COMPACT_ATOMS: atom_id res chain seq x y z
N MET A 1 13.88 13.50 -9.43
CA MET A 1 13.44 12.10 -9.29
C MET A 1 13.47 11.42 -10.66
N PRO A 2 13.79 10.12 -10.75
CA PRO A 2 13.78 9.40 -12.02
C PRO A 2 12.38 9.42 -12.65
N LYS A 3 12.32 9.45 -13.99
CA LYS A 3 11.04 9.49 -14.74
C LYS A 3 10.17 8.25 -14.51
N LYS A 4 10.77 7.14 -14.10
CA LYS A 4 10.10 5.88 -13.81
C LYS A 4 10.89 5.16 -12.71
N LEU A 5 10.18 4.72 -11.68
CA LEU A 5 10.69 3.81 -10.66
C LEU A 5 10.29 2.38 -11.06
N GLU A 6 11.18 1.42 -10.81
CA GLU A 6 10.81 0.02 -10.94
C GLU A 6 9.80 -0.35 -9.84
N PRO A 7 8.71 -1.05 -10.18
CA PRO A 7 7.71 -1.43 -9.20
C PRO A 7 8.26 -2.50 -8.26
N VAL A 8 7.89 -2.38 -6.99
CA VAL A 8 8.06 -3.43 -5.98
C VAL A 8 6.94 -4.45 -6.06
N SER A 9 7.15 -5.64 -5.51
CA SER A 9 6.15 -6.71 -5.52
C SER A 9 4.97 -6.39 -4.59
N PRO A 10 3.75 -6.13 -5.12
CA PRO A 10 2.57 -5.99 -4.31
C PRO A 10 2.13 -7.34 -3.72
N ARG A 11 2.49 -8.46 -4.39
CA ARG A 11 2.27 -9.80 -3.87
C ARG A 11 3.06 -10.04 -2.59
N MET A 12 4.34 -9.70 -2.56
CA MET A 12 5.17 -9.86 -1.37
C MET A 12 4.63 -9.01 -0.22
N LEU A 13 4.31 -7.74 -0.49
CA LEU A 13 3.68 -6.86 0.49
C LEU A 13 2.41 -7.48 1.07
N TYR A 14 1.50 -7.97 0.22
CA TYR A 14 0.26 -8.60 0.66
C TYR A 14 0.48 -9.90 1.43
N HIS A 15 1.42 -10.74 0.98
CA HIS A 15 1.75 -12.00 1.62
C HIS A 15 2.22 -11.78 3.07
N PHE A 16 3.18 -10.87 3.27
CA PHE A 16 3.67 -10.55 4.59
C PHE A 16 2.67 -9.70 5.40
N ALA A 17 1.84 -8.89 4.75
CA ALA A 17 0.80 -8.16 5.44
C ALA A 17 -0.12 -9.12 6.21
N ARG A 18 -0.59 -10.19 5.54
CA ARG A 18 -1.43 -11.22 6.16
C ARG A 18 -0.71 -11.97 7.28
N HIS A 19 0.56 -12.33 7.09
CA HIS A 19 1.33 -13.06 8.11
C HIS A 19 1.54 -12.25 9.40
N PHE A 20 1.68 -10.93 9.27
CA PHE A 20 1.92 -10.02 10.39
C PHE A 20 0.65 -9.33 10.90
N ASP A 21 -0.51 -9.66 10.35
CA ASP A 21 -1.79 -9.09 10.77
C ASP A 21 -2.21 -9.63 12.14
N GLU A 22 -3.07 -8.89 12.83
CA GLU A 22 -3.41 -9.14 14.24
C GLU A 22 -4.73 -9.89 14.42
N TYR A 23 -5.42 -10.20 13.31
CA TYR A 23 -6.70 -10.89 13.35
C TYR A 23 -6.49 -12.41 13.36
N GLU A 24 -7.08 -13.09 14.34
CA GLU A 24 -7.06 -14.55 14.40
C GLU A 24 -8.01 -15.16 13.36
N GLY A 25 -7.49 -16.10 12.56
CA GLY A 25 -8.24 -16.91 11.60
C GLY A 25 -7.85 -16.67 10.14
N GLU A 26 -8.01 -17.67 9.29
CA GLU A 26 -7.72 -17.58 7.84
C GLU A 26 -8.98 -17.23 7.01
N ASN A 27 -10.12 -17.03 7.67
CA ASN A 27 -11.43 -16.85 7.02
C ASN A 27 -11.73 -15.39 6.62
N TYR A 28 -10.72 -14.51 6.60
CA TYR A 28 -10.90 -13.15 6.09
C TYR A 28 -10.04 -12.91 4.86
N ASP A 29 -10.66 -12.30 3.86
CA ASP A 29 -9.95 -11.76 2.71
C ASP A 29 -9.36 -10.40 3.10
N GLY A 30 -8.05 -10.24 2.93
CA GLY A 30 -7.36 -8.97 3.12
C GLY A 30 -6.32 -8.96 4.22
N SER A 31 -5.87 -7.74 4.57
CA SER A 31 -4.96 -7.47 5.68
C SER A 31 -5.16 -6.03 6.16
N SER A 32 -4.81 -5.74 7.41
CA SER A 32 -4.76 -4.36 7.93
C SER A 32 -3.56 -3.56 7.41
N CYS A 33 -3.68 -2.22 7.43
CA CYS A 33 -2.55 -1.31 7.21
C CYS A 33 -1.39 -1.57 8.18
N ARG A 34 -1.71 -1.98 9.42
CA ARG A 34 -0.71 -2.30 10.44
C ARG A 34 0.06 -3.57 10.05
N GLY A 35 -0.65 -4.62 9.61
CA GLY A 35 -0.04 -5.84 9.09
C GLY A 35 0.89 -5.54 7.92
N ALA A 36 0.44 -4.73 6.96
CA ALA A 36 1.25 -4.33 5.81
C ALA A 36 2.55 -3.60 6.20
N LEU A 37 2.46 -2.59 7.07
CA LEU A 37 3.65 -1.85 7.55
C LEU A 37 4.58 -2.74 8.38
N LYS A 38 4.02 -3.62 9.23
CA LYS A 38 4.81 -4.55 10.05
C LYS A 38 5.51 -5.59 9.17
N GLY A 39 4.82 -6.15 8.19
CA GLY A 39 5.39 -7.08 7.22
C GLY A 39 6.54 -6.45 6.43
N TRP A 40 6.33 -5.23 5.93
CA TRP A 40 7.37 -4.48 5.21
C TRP A 40 8.57 -4.13 6.10
N TYR A 41 8.34 -3.72 7.35
CA TYR A 41 9.42 -3.43 8.29
C TYR A 41 10.35 -4.63 8.56
N HIS A 42 9.78 -5.83 8.74
CA HIS A 42 10.57 -7.01 9.09
C HIS A 42 11.22 -7.69 7.88
N ASN A 43 10.60 -7.63 6.70
CA ASN A 43 11.03 -8.43 5.54
C ASN A 43 11.56 -7.59 4.38
N GLY A 44 11.37 -6.27 4.41
CA GLY A 44 11.58 -5.43 3.23
C GLY A 44 10.61 -5.76 2.10
N VAL A 45 10.97 -5.40 0.87
CA VAL A 45 10.18 -5.73 -0.32
C VAL A 45 11.06 -5.88 -1.56
N CYS A 46 10.90 -6.98 -2.28
CA CYS A 46 11.61 -7.23 -3.52
C CYS A 46 10.97 -6.49 -4.70
N LEU A 47 11.67 -6.42 -5.83
CA LEU A 47 11.11 -5.95 -7.09
C LEU A 47 9.98 -6.87 -7.60
N GLU A 48 9.07 -6.32 -8.40
CA GLU A 48 7.98 -7.07 -9.04
C GLU A 48 8.50 -8.28 -9.83
N SER A 49 9.66 -8.14 -10.49
CA SER A 49 10.28 -9.23 -11.25
C SER A 49 10.64 -10.44 -10.39
N ASN A 50 10.92 -10.23 -9.11
CA ASN A 50 11.36 -11.29 -8.21
C ASN A 50 10.19 -12.06 -7.59
N TRP A 51 9.03 -11.42 -7.47
CA TRP A 51 7.81 -12.07 -7.02
C TRP A 51 6.58 -11.43 -7.67
N PRO A 52 6.26 -11.78 -8.93
CA PRO A 52 5.22 -11.09 -9.68
C PRO A 52 3.83 -11.39 -9.13
N TYR A 53 2.91 -10.44 -9.25
CA TYR A 53 1.51 -10.67 -8.93
C TYR A 53 0.82 -11.53 -10.00
N ALA A 54 0.10 -12.55 -9.54
CA ALA A 54 -0.82 -13.34 -10.35
C ALA A 54 -2.10 -13.61 -9.54
N ALA A 55 -3.27 -13.47 -10.15
CA ALA A 55 -4.52 -13.60 -9.41
C ALA A 55 -4.75 -15.01 -8.84
N ASP A 56 -4.30 -16.04 -9.58
CA ASP A 56 -4.77 -17.42 -9.35
C ASP A 56 -3.65 -18.39 -8.92
N ALA A 57 -2.42 -17.89 -8.73
CA ALA A 57 -1.26 -18.74 -8.54
C ALA A 57 -0.59 -18.50 -7.18
N ASN A 58 -0.38 -19.56 -6.40
CA ASN A 58 0.62 -19.59 -5.33
C ASN A 58 2.04 -19.62 -5.92
N THR A 59 2.38 -18.64 -6.77
CA THR A 59 3.70 -18.55 -7.37
C THR A 59 4.71 -18.27 -6.26
N LEU A 60 5.73 -19.10 -6.20
CA LEU A 60 6.87 -18.88 -5.32
C LEU A 60 7.76 -17.77 -5.89
N PRO A 61 8.48 -17.03 -5.03
CA PRO A 61 9.45 -16.05 -5.50
C PRO A 61 10.65 -16.72 -6.17
N VAL A 62 11.33 -15.97 -7.03
CA VAL A 62 12.58 -16.43 -7.66
C VAL A 62 13.74 -16.40 -6.65
N PRO A 63 14.79 -17.23 -6.80
CA PRO A 63 15.96 -17.18 -5.92
C PRO A 63 16.58 -15.78 -5.85
N GLY A 64 16.95 -15.34 -4.64
CA GLY A 64 17.54 -14.02 -4.38
C GLY A 64 16.52 -12.91 -4.04
N TRP A 65 15.21 -13.21 -4.05
CA TRP A 65 14.15 -12.27 -3.65
C TRP A 65 14.35 -11.69 -2.24
N ASP A 66 14.88 -12.49 -1.32
CA ASP A 66 15.11 -12.16 0.09
C ASP A 66 16.25 -11.17 0.25
N SER A 67 17.37 -11.41 -0.43
CA SER A 67 18.48 -10.47 -0.49
C SER A 67 18.07 -9.14 -1.14
N ASP A 68 17.28 -9.20 -2.22
CA ASP A 68 16.75 -8.02 -2.88
C ASP A 68 15.75 -7.26 -1.98
N ALA A 69 14.93 -7.97 -1.21
CA ALA A 69 13.99 -7.35 -0.30
C ALA A 69 14.67 -6.58 0.84
N ALA A 70 15.77 -7.12 1.37
CA ALA A 70 16.56 -6.50 2.43
C ALA A 70 17.12 -5.12 2.04
N GLU A 71 17.30 -4.84 0.74
CA GLU A 71 17.74 -3.53 0.24
C GLU A 71 16.62 -2.46 0.28
N ARG A 72 15.36 -2.84 0.56
CA ARG A 72 14.18 -1.94 0.53
C ARG A 72 13.29 -2.11 1.75
N THR A 73 13.88 -1.95 2.94
CA THR A 73 13.15 -1.96 4.20
C THR A 73 12.30 -0.71 4.41
N LEU A 74 11.20 -0.84 5.15
CA LEU A 74 10.45 0.32 5.63
C LEU A 74 11.33 1.14 6.59
N GLY A 75 11.55 2.40 6.25
CA GLY A 75 12.22 3.36 7.12
C GLY A 75 11.33 3.83 8.28
N VAL A 76 11.65 4.99 8.86
CA VAL A 76 10.79 5.61 9.87
C VAL A 76 9.47 6.03 9.24
N TYR A 77 8.36 5.64 9.86
CA TYR A 77 7.02 6.09 9.50
C TYR A 77 6.34 6.71 10.71
N TYR A 78 5.48 7.70 10.46
CA TYR A 78 4.70 8.38 11.48
C TYR A 78 3.23 8.00 11.36
N ARG A 79 2.57 7.87 12.51
CA ARG A 79 1.12 7.72 12.57
C ARG A 79 0.52 9.11 12.70
N ILE A 80 -0.45 9.40 11.85
CA ILE A 80 -1.15 10.69 11.84
C ILE A 80 -2.56 10.44 12.35
N ASP A 81 -3.06 11.33 13.22
CA ASP A 81 -4.47 11.36 13.57
C ASP A 81 -5.28 11.78 12.33
N PRO A 82 -6.23 10.96 11.84
CA PRO A 82 -7.04 11.33 10.68
C PRO A 82 -7.88 12.61 10.87
N GLN A 83 -8.09 13.07 12.11
CA GLN A 83 -8.76 14.35 12.40
C GLN A 83 -7.83 15.57 12.26
N ALA A 84 -6.51 15.36 12.27
CA ALA A 84 -5.53 16.43 12.13
C ALA A 84 -5.27 16.75 10.66
N ILE A 85 -6.23 17.46 10.02
CA ILE A 85 -6.17 17.81 8.60
C ILE A 85 -4.89 18.55 8.22
N THR A 86 -4.39 19.43 9.10
CA THR A 86 -3.13 20.16 8.89
C THR A 86 -1.93 19.23 8.80
N ASP A 87 -1.91 18.17 9.62
CA ASP A 87 -0.80 17.22 9.65
C ASP A 87 -0.83 16.32 8.42
N LEU A 88 -2.02 15.96 7.94
CA LEU A 88 -2.20 15.25 6.68
C LEU A 88 -1.70 16.11 5.50
N GLN A 89 -2.06 17.41 5.46
CA GLN A 89 -1.60 18.32 4.42
C GLN A 89 -0.08 18.50 4.45
N ALA A 90 0.51 18.65 5.64
CA ALA A 90 1.95 18.75 5.81
C ALA A 90 2.66 17.46 5.38
N ALA A 91 2.15 16.29 5.74
CA ALA A 91 2.74 15.01 5.33
C ALA A 91 2.72 14.83 3.80
N ILE A 92 1.64 15.23 3.12
CA ILE A 92 1.58 15.21 1.65
C ILE A 92 2.58 16.20 1.04
N LEU A 93 2.69 17.40 1.60
CA LEU A 93 3.58 18.44 1.06
C LEU A 93 5.07 18.10 1.26
N GLU A 94 5.43 17.65 2.45
CA GLU A 94 6.85 17.46 2.85
C GLU A 94 7.37 16.05 2.54
N VAL A 95 6.54 15.02 2.74
CA VAL A 95 6.94 13.60 2.57
C VAL A 95 6.47 13.04 1.23
N GLY A 96 5.36 13.57 0.69
CA GLY A 96 4.86 13.21 -0.64
C GLY A 96 3.80 12.11 -0.67
N ALA A 97 3.53 11.44 0.45
CA ALA A 97 2.52 10.39 0.50
C ALA A 97 2.00 10.10 1.92
N ILE A 98 0.76 9.61 1.98
CA ILE A 98 0.15 9.01 3.17
C ILE A 98 -0.41 7.65 2.76
N TYR A 99 -0.12 6.64 3.56
CA TYR A 99 -0.76 5.32 3.43
C TYR A 99 -1.97 5.26 4.36
N ALA A 100 -3.16 5.00 3.79
CA ALA A 100 -4.42 5.00 4.53
C ALA A 100 -5.37 3.91 4.00
N SER A 101 -6.31 3.52 4.84
CA SER A 101 -7.47 2.68 4.49
C SER A 101 -8.77 3.41 4.82
N GLY A 102 -9.85 3.07 4.13
CA GLY A 102 -11.16 3.64 4.40
C GLY A 102 -12.29 2.70 3.99
N TYR A 103 -13.47 2.91 4.56
CA TYR A 103 -14.68 2.21 4.13
C TYR A 103 -15.09 2.67 2.74
N THR A 104 -15.33 1.72 1.86
CA THR A 104 -15.86 1.96 0.53
C THR A 104 -17.34 1.56 0.47
N HIS A 105 -18.05 2.06 -0.55
CA HIS A 105 -19.44 1.68 -0.81
C HIS A 105 -19.62 1.44 -2.31
N LYS A 106 -20.69 0.72 -2.70
CA LYS A 106 -20.97 0.33 -4.10
C LYS A 106 -20.99 1.49 -5.12
N GLY A 107 -21.16 2.72 -4.66
CA GLY A 107 -21.10 3.90 -5.53
C GLY A 107 -19.70 4.16 -6.07
N TRP A 108 -18.64 3.76 -5.35
CA TRP A 108 -17.26 3.93 -5.78
C TRP A 108 -16.94 3.13 -7.04
N ASP A 109 -17.56 1.96 -7.22
CA ASP A 109 -17.40 1.13 -8.42
C ASP A 109 -17.90 1.83 -9.70
N THR A 110 -18.72 2.88 -9.55
CA THR A 110 -19.27 3.66 -10.66
C THR A 110 -18.45 4.91 -11.00
N VAL A 111 -17.44 5.23 -10.19
CA VAL A 111 -16.55 6.38 -10.42
C VAL A 111 -15.63 6.05 -11.60
N LYS A 112 -15.71 6.86 -12.66
CA LYS A 112 -14.86 6.69 -13.84
C LYS A 112 -13.42 7.08 -13.50
N THR A 113 -12.47 6.21 -13.83
CA THR A 113 -11.04 6.51 -13.75
C THR A 113 -10.71 7.67 -14.71
N SER A 114 -10.19 8.76 -14.17
CA SER A 114 -9.69 9.91 -14.94
C SER A 114 -8.24 10.16 -14.59
N ALA A 115 -7.39 10.31 -15.60
CA ALA A 115 -6.00 10.73 -15.41
C ALA A 115 -5.86 12.24 -15.18
N LYS A 116 -6.92 13.02 -15.47
CA LYS A 116 -6.94 14.46 -15.21
C LYS A 116 -7.51 14.72 -13.82
N PRO A 117 -6.80 15.48 -12.96
CA PRO A 117 -7.39 15.94 -11.71
C PRO A 117 -8.64 16.77 -12.01
N PRO A 118 -9.65 16.73 -11.13
CA PRO A 118 -10.85 17.54 -11.31
C PRO A 118 -10.47 19.03 -11.35
N ALA A 119 -11.09 19.77 -12.28
CA ALA A 119 -10.81 21.21 -12.46
C ALA A 119 -11.28 22.06 -11.27
N SER A 120 -12.22 21.54 -10.48
CA SER A 120 -12.72 22.16 -9.26
C SER A 120 -13.24 21.09 -8.31
N HIS A 121 -13.29 21.42 -7.02
CA HIS A 121 -14.06 20.62 -6.06
C HIS A 121 -15.54 20.72 -6.44
N MET A 122 -16.22 19.57 -6.51
CA MET A 122 -17.68 19.54 -6.59
C MET A 122 -18.22 20.28 -5.35
N PRO A 123 -19.14 21.25 -5.50
CA PRO A 123 -19.80 21.84 -4.35
C PRO A 123 -20.51 20.72 -3.58
N ALA A 124 -20.40 20.74 -2.25
CA ALA A 124 -21.04 19.74 -1.40
C ALA A 124 -22.51 19.58 -1.81
N CYS A 125 -22.94 18.34 -2.07
CA CYS A 125 -24.35 18.02 -2.18
C CYS A 125 -25.02 18.48 -0.87
N ARG A 126 -25.92 19.46 -0.98
CA ARG A 126 -26.82 19.85 0.11
C ARG A 126 -27.78 18.71 0.43
#